data_AF-A0A417L1Y3-F1
#
_entry.id   AF-A0A417L1Y3-F1
#
_cell.length_a   1.000
_cell.length_b   1.000
_cell.length_c   1.000
_cell.angle_alpha   90.00
_cell.angle_beta   90.00
_cell.angle_gamma   90.00
#
_symmetry.space_group_name_H-M   'P 1'
#
loop_
_entity.id
_entity.type
_entity.pdbx_description
1 polymer ?
#
loop_
_entity_poly.entity_id
_entity_poly.type
_entity_poly.pdbx_seq_one_letter_code
_entity_poly.pdbx_strand_id
1 'polypeptide(L)' 'MVCDNCDGKEVKREKLFSRWFSRYNDGNIRKYDGSSACEDYTLYVSLYIHKQNRNEQQLVSAFYDLVNNNLYPI' A
#
# COMPACT_ATOMS: atom_id res chain seq x y z
N MET A 1 -2.83 0.76 -3.95
CA MET A 1 -2.06 1.79 -4.70
C MET A 1 -0.65 1.27 -4.86
N VAL A 2 0.01 1.54 -5.98
CA VAL A 2 1.42 1.22 -6.21
C VAL A 2 2.10 2.47 -6.75
N CYS A 3 3.30 2.78 -6.27
CA CYS A 3 4.12 3.91 -6.71
C CYS A 3 5.59 3.52 -6.61
N ASP A 4 6.43 4.04 -7.51
CA ASP A 4 7.89 3.97 -7.40
C ASP A 4 8.49 5.36 -7.11
N ASN A 5 9.81 5.39 -6.86
CA ASN A 5 10.61 6.60 -6.67
C ASN A 5 11.44 7.00 -7.90
N CYS A 6 11.21 6.41 -9.09
CA CYS A 6 12.05 6.64 -10.27
C CYS A 6 12.08 8.12 -10.71
N ASP A 7 11.03 8.89 -10.40
CA ASP A 7 10.94 10.31 -10.74
C ASP A 7 11.09 11.27 -9.52
N GLY A 8 11.41 10.74 -8.34
CA GLY A 8 11.59 11.50 -7.10
C GLY A 8 10.34 12.22 -6.59
N LYS A 9 9.14 11.78 -7.00
CA LYS A 9 7.86 12.38 -6.59
C LYS A 9 7.02 11.50 -5.67
N GLU A 10 7.56 10.40 -5.17
CA GLU A 10 6.90 9.47 -4.25
C GLU A 10 6.32 10.19 -3.02
N VAL A 11 7.05 11.13 -2.41
CA VAL A 11 6.56 11.93 -1.28
C VAL A 11 5.40 12.84 -1.66
N LYS A 12 5.41 13.41 -2.88
CA LYS A 12 4.30 14.26 -3.35
C LYS A 12 3.04 13.44 -3.57
N ARG A 13 3.18 12.23 -4.11
CA ARG A 13 2.07 11.29 -4.30
C ARG A 13 1.53 10.79 -2.97
N GLU A 14 2.40 10.44 -2.02
CA GLU A 14 1.99 10.06 -0.65
C GLU A 14 1.08 11.13 -0.05
N LYS A 15 1.52 12.40 -0.06
CA LYS A 15 0.72 13.52 0.47
C LYS A 15 -0.62 13.68 -0.23
N LEU A 16 -0.65 13.55 -1.56
CA LEU A 16 -1.88 13.65 -2.35
C LEU A 16 -2.88 12.55 -1.96
N PHE A 17 -2.41 11.31 -1.87
CA PHE A 17 -3.26 10.18 -1.54
C PHE A 17 -3.66 10.12 -0.07
N SER A 18 -2.79 10.56 0.85
CA SER A 18 -3.14 10.69 2.26
C SER A 18 -4.22 11.75 2.47
N ARG A 19 -4.17 12.87 1.74
CA ARG A 19 -5.24 13.88 1.71
C ARG A 19 -6.54 13.33 1.12
N TRP A 20 -6.45 12.63 -0.02
CA TRP A 20 -7.61 11.99 -0.63
C TRP A 20 -8.25 10.98 0.34
N PHE A 21 -7.45 10.10 0.94
CA PHE A 21 -7.94 9.09 1.87
C PHE A 21 -8.58 9.72 3.10
N SER A 22 -7.95 10.74 3.71
CA SER A 22 -8.53 11.42 4.86
C SER A 22 -9.84 12.15 4.53
N ARG A 23 -10.02 12.63 3.29
CA ARG A 23 -11.23 13.34 2.86
C ARG A 23 -12.40 12.40 2.57
N TYR A 24 -12.12 11.22 2.03
CA TYR A 24 -13.16 10.33 1.50
C TYR A 24 -13.34 9.04 2.30
N ASN A 25 -12.45 8.73 3.25
CA ASN A 25 -12.66 7.64 4.18
C ASN A 25 -13.71 8.07 5.22
N ASP A 26 -14.84 7.36 5.23
CA ASP A 26 -15.91 7.48 6.23
C ASP A 26 -15.55 6.86 7.59
N GLY A 27 -14.30 6.39 7.72
CA GLY A 27 -13.80 5.70 8.90
C GLY A 27 -14.01 4.20 8.85
N ASN A 28 -14.59 3.64 7.79
CA ASN A 28 -14.79 2.19 7.65
C ASN A 28 -13.67 1.49 6.88
N ILE A 29 -12.72 2.22 6.30
CA ILE A 29 -11.58 1.64 5.59
C ILE A 29 -10.31 1.74 6.45
N ARG A 30 -9.60 0.61 6.61
CA ARG A 30 -8.23 0.53 7.11
C ARG A 30 -7.26 0.55 5.94
N LYS A 31 -6.15 1.27 6.11
CA LYS A 31 -5.04 1.35 5.16
C LYS A 31 -3.83 0.64 5.76
N TYR A 32 -3.19 -0.22 4.98
CA TYR A 32 -1.93 -0.87 5.31
C TYR A 32 -0.91 -0.49 4.25
N ASP A 33 0.24 -0.01 4.68
CA ASP A 33 1.33 0.38 3.79
C ASP A 33 2.45 -0.66 3.84
N GLY A 34 3.14 -0.80 2.72
CA GLY A 34 4.31 -1.65 2.55
C GLY A 34 5.25 -1.07 1.50
N SER A 35 6.49 -1.51 1.52
CA SER A 35 7.46 -1.16 0.49
C SER A 35 8.40 -2.32 0.21
N SER A 36 8.80 -2.48 -1.05
CA SER A 36 9.84 -3.42 -1.47
C SER A 36 10.94 -2.66 -2.21
N ALA A 37 12.18 -2.91 -1.82
CA ALA A 37 13.35 -2.41 -2.54
C ALA A 37 13.64 -3.33 -3.73
N CYS A 38 13.58 -2.79 -4.94
CA CYS A 38 14.11 -3.40 -6.16
C CYS A 38 15.53 -2.87 -6.40
N GLU A 39 16.22 -3.38 -7.43
CA GLU A 39 17.62 -3.02 -7.71
C GLU A 39 17.82 -1.50 -7.91
N ASP A 40 16.95 -0.86 -8.70
CA ASP A 40 17.10 0.55 -9.08
C ASP A 40 16.05 1.49 -8.47
N TYR A 41 15.03 0.93 -7.81
CA TYR A 41 13.89 1.70 -7.33
C TYR A 41 13.22 1.03 -6.14
N THR A 42 12.44 1.80 -5.38
CA THR A 42 11.61 1.28 -4.30
C THR A 42 10.15 1.33 -4.73
N LEU A 43 9.46 0.19 -4.64
CA LEU A 43 8.01 0.13 -4.76
C LEU A 43 7.38 0.43 -3.41
N TYR A 44 6.42 1.35 -3.41
CA TYR A 44 5.53 1.67 -2.30
C TYR A 44 4.13 1.16 -2.65
N VAL A 45 3.54 0.40 -1.75
CA VAL A 45 2.23 -0.21 -1.95
C VAL A 45 1.32 0.03 -0.76
N SER A 46 0.03 0.21 -1.05
CA SER A 46 -1.00 0.33 -0.02
C SER A 46 -2.18 -0.59 -0.31
N LEU A 47 -2.62 -1.31 0.72
CA LEU A 47 -3.83 -2.12 0.77
C LEU A 47 -4.92 -1.37 1.55
N TYR A 48 -6.14 -1.38 1.02
CA TYR A 48 -7.31 -0.76 1.65
C TYR A 48 -8.36 -1.85 1.90
N ILE A 49 -8.76 -2.03 3.17
CA ILE A 49 -9.72 -3.06 3.57
C ILE A 49 -10.82 -2.44 4.42
N HIS A 50 -12.07 -2.82 4.16
CA HIS A 50 -13.19 -2.46 5.02
C HIS A 50 -13.05 -3.13 6.39
N LYS A 51 -13.29 -2.40 7.49
CA LYS A 51 -13.14 -2.86 8.89
C LYS A 51 -13.97 -4.10 9.25
N GLN A 52 -15.03 -4.37 8.48
CA GLN A 52 -15.90 -5.54 8.66
C GLN A 52 -15.57 -6.69 7.71
N ASN A 53 -14.46 -6.62 6.98
CA ASN A 53 -14.02 -7.72 6.13
C ASN A 53 -13.60 -8.90 7.02
N ARG A 54 -14.34 -10.02 6.91
CA ARG A 54 -14.10 -11.23 7.71
C ARG A 54 -12.73 -11.85 7.48
N ASN A 55 -12.11 -11.55 6.33
CA ASN A 55 -10.81 -12.09 5.93
C ASN A 55 -9.68 -11.07 6.10
N GLU A 56 -9.90 -9.96 6.83
CA GLU A 56 -8.91 -8.89 6.99
C GLU A 56 -7.53 -9.43 7.38
N GLN A 57 -7.45 -10.26 8.41
CA GLN A 57 -6.17 -10.81 8.88
C GLN A 57 -5.46 -11.62 7.81
N GLN A 58 -6.18 -12.47 7.08
CA GLN A 58 -5.62 -13.29 6.01
C GLN A 58 -5.14 -12.41 4.85
N LEU A 59 -5.92 -11.41 4.46
CA LEU A 59 -5.57 -10.49 3.38
C LEU A 59 -4.36 -9.62 3.72
N VAL A 60 -4.27 -9.14 4.97
CA VAL A 60 -3.11 -8.39 5.46
C VAL A 60 -1.87 -9.26 5.50
N SER A 61 -1.97 -10.51 5.97
CA SER A 61 -0.85 -11.47 5.95
C SER A 61 -0.37 -11.71 4.52
N ALA A 62 -1.27 -12.08 3.61
CA ALA A 62 -0.94 -12.34 2.21
C ALA A 62 -0.33 -11.11 1.51
N PHE A 63 -0.79 -9.91 1.88
CA PHE A 63 -0.21 -8.67 1.37
C PHE A 63 1.23 -8.46 1.85
N TYR A 64 1.53 -8.68 3.12
CA TYR A 64 2.90 -8.58 3.61
C TYR A 64 3.80 -9.70 3.09
N ASP A 65 3.28 -10.90 2.88
CA ASP A 65 4.02 -11.99 2.20
C ASP A 65 4.39 -11.57 0.77
N LEU A 66 3.47 -10.92 0.04
CA LEU A 66 3.75 -10.39 -1.29
C LEU A 66 4.81 -9.28 -1.26
N VAL A 67 4.74 -8.36 -0.29
CA VAL A 67 5.75 -7.30 -0.10
C VAL A 67 7.13 -7.89 0.18
N ASN A 68 7.21 -8.91 1.03
CA ASN A 68 8.46 -9.59 1.37
C ASN A 68 9.05 -10.38 0.19
N ASN A 69 8.20 -10.84 -0.75
CA ASN A 69 8.61 -11.51 -1.99
C ASN A 69 8.88 -10.52 -3.13
N ASN A 70 9.22 -9.27 -2.80
CA ASN A 70 9.51 -8.21 -3.75
C ASN A 70 8.39 -7.91 -4.76
N LEU A 71 7.14 -8.26 -4.43
CA LEU A 71 5.97 -8.12 -5.30
C LEU A 71 6.07 -8.91 -6.63
N TYR A 72 6.91 -9.94 -6.69
CA TYR A 72 7.01 -10.85 -7.84
C TYR A 72 6.10 -12.07 -7.67
N PRO A 73 5.62 -12.66 -8.79
CA PRO A 73 4.95 -13.96 -8.74
C PRO A 73 5.92 -15.02 -8.20
N ILE A 74 5.40 -15.90 -7.34
CA ILE A 74 6.05 -17.16 -6.95
C ILE A 74 5.97 -18.14 -8.12
#